data_AF-A0A540KE39-F1
#
_entry.id   AF-A0A540KE39-F1
#
_cell.length_a   1.000
_cell.length_b   1.000
_cell.length_c   1.000
_cell.angle_alpha   90.00
_cell.angle_beta   90.00
_cell.angle_gamma   90.00
#
_symmetry.space_group_name_H-M   'P 1'
#
loop_
_entity.id
_entity.type
_entity.pdbx_description
1 polymer ?
#
loop_
_entity_poly.entity_id
_entity_poly.type
_entity_poly.pdbx_seq_one_letter_code
_entity_poly.pdbx_strand_id
1 'polypeptide(L)'
;MYVTDKNTGLTYTFDPDSKTCYGPYNLCPDATVFGVMTGFANGHFILVEAVGIVVNLKTVKMWEVNGVSLECKKLIGEMPPAMVEKLKGETDWTGTVSMSCMRDMVCLHNTWSREELILCELVDGGCRRGSVRNTVVNDGTRMQKLVVTCSNVGLPDLHKVEQLRALKVV
;
A
#
# COMPACT_ATOMS: atom_id res chain seq x y z
N MET A 1 11.12 -7.78 -11.46
CA MET A 1 9.79 -7.68 -10.82
C MET A 1 9.82 -8.43 -9.50
N TYR A 2 8.96 -8.06 -8.55
CA TYR A 2 8.85 -8.74 -7.25
C TYR A 2 7.41 -9.21 -7.07
N VAL A 3 7.24 -10.44 -6.62
CA VAL A 3 5.93 -11.06 -6.39
C VAL A 3 5.91 -11.60 -4.97
N THR A 4 4.96 -11.13 -4.17
CA THR A 4 4.80 -11.57 -2.78
C THR A 4 3.44 -12.21 -2.61
N ASP A 5 3.42 -13.43 -2.07
CA ASP A 5 2.18 -14.03 -1.60
C ASP A 5 1.74 -13.31 -0.32
N LYS A 6 0.53 -12.74 -0.37
CA LYS A 6 0.00 -11.87 0.68
C LYS A 6 -0.19 -12.57 2.02
N ASN A 7 -0.45 -13.87 2.02
CA ASN A 7 -0.82 -14.61 3.24
C ASN A 7 0.41 -15.23 3.91
N THR A 8 1.39 -15.64 3.11
CA THR A 8 2.60 -16.33 3.59
C THR A 8 3.81 -15.40 3.68
N GLY A 9 3.79 -14.25 3.00
CA GLY A 9 4.94 -13.35 2.88
C GLY A 9 6.08 -13.90 2.02
N LEU A 10 5.92 -15.08 1.41
CA LEU A 10 6.90 -15.64 0.49
C LEU A 10 7.03 -14.73 -0.72
N THR A 11 8.25 -14.25 -0.95
CA THR A 11 8.55 -13.31 -2.02
C THR A 11 9.48 -13.95 -3.03
N TYR A 12 9.25 -13.66 -4.30
CA TYR A 12 10.05 -14.11 -5.43
C TYR A 12 10.48 -12.91 -6.24
N THR A 13 11.67 -12.97 -6.82
CA THR A 13 12.10 -12.02 -7.85
C THR A 13 11.88 -12.69 -9.21
N PHE A 14 11.26 -11.97 -10.13
CA PHE A 14 11.05 -12.41 -11.50
C PHE A 14 11.81 -11.48 -12.44
N ASP A 15 12.74 -12.04 -13.21
CA ASP A 15 13.43 -11.34 -14.28
C ASP A 15 12.65 -11.53 -15.59
N PRO A 16 12.02 -10.48 -16.13
CA PRO A 16 11.23 -10.58 -17.36
C PRO A 16 12.09 -10.86 -18.60
N ASP A 17 13.38 -10.50 -18.59
CA ASP A 17 14.26 -10.66 -19.75
C ASP A 17 14.69 -12.12 -19.90
N SER A 18 15.17 -12.73 -18.81
CA SER A 18 15.51 -14.15 -18.79
C SER A 18 14.31 -15.08 -18.56
N LYS A 19 13.15 -14.53 -18.18
CA LYS A 19 11.93 -15.27 -17.76
C LYS A 19 12.20 -16.24 -16.61
N THR A 20 13.10 -15.88 -15.70
CA THR A 20 13.47 -16.71 -14.55
C THR A 20 12.91 -16.14 -13.26
N CYS A 21 12.61 -17.03 -12.31
CA CYS A 21 12.23 -16.68 -10.94
C CYS A 21 13.35 -17.09 -9.98
N TYR A 22 13.63 -16.26 -8.99
CA TYR A 22 14.51 -16.58 -7.85
C TYR A 22 13.75 -16.47 -6.53
N GLY A 23 14.19 -17.23 -5.53
CA GLY A 23 13.53 -17.35 -4.22
C GLY A 23 13.15 -18.80 -3.89
N PRO A 24 12.27 -19.03 -2.89
CA PRO A 24 11.54 -18.01 -2.12
C PRO A 24 12.41 -17.28 -1.09
N TYR A 25 12.12 -16.00 -0.91
CA TYR A 25 12.61 -15.17 0.19
C TYR A 25 11.52 -15.05 1.24
N ASN A 26 11.81 -15.42 2.48
CA ASN A 26 10.84 -15.28 3.57
C ASN A 26 10.91 -13.86 4.15
N LEU A 27 10.07 -12.96 3.61
CA LEU A 27 9.94 -11.60 4.12
C LEU A 27 9.01 -11.52 5.33
N CYS A 28 8.44 -12.61 5.86
CA CYS A 28 7.56 -12.51 7.03
C CYS A 28 7.54 -13.81 7.83
N PRO A 29 8.58 -14.08 8.64
CA PRO A 29 8.62 -15.29 9.46
C PRO A 29 7.70 -15.24 10.70
N ASP A 30 7.09 -14.08 11.00
CA ASP A 30 6.29 -13.87 12.19
C ASP A 30 4.87 -14.44 12.03
N ALA A 31 4.51 -15.43 12.85
CA ALA A 31 3.21 -16.08 12.86
C ALA A 31 2.05 -15.17 13.30
N THR A 32 2.33 -13.98 13.84
CA THR A 32 1.33 -12.99 14.21
C THR A 32 0.90 -12.11 13.03
N VAL A 33 1.57 -12.20 11.88
CA VAL A 33 1.22 -11.47 10.67
C VAL A 33 0.26 -12.31 9.83
N PHE A 34 -0.88 -11.72 9.45
CA PHE A 34 -1.89 -12.39 8.62
C PHE A 34 -1.96 -11.83 7.20
N GLY A 35 -1.25 -10.73 6.93
CA GLY A 35 -1.26 -10.07 5.63
C GLY A 35 0.02 -9.30 5.37
N VAL A 36 0.53 -9.42 4.14
CA VAL A 36 1.78 -8.81 3.70
C VAL A 36 1.59 -8.12 2.36
N MET A 37 2.07 -6.89 2.23
CA MET A 37 2.06 -6.13 0.98
C MET A 37 3.45 -5.59 0.68
N THR A 38 3.85 -5.64 -0.59
CA THR A 38 5.14 -5.14 -1.05
C THR A 38 4.98 -4.16 -2.20
N GLY A 39 5.91 -3.21 -2.31
CA GLY A 39 5.90 -2.17 -3.33
C GLY A 39 7.14 -1.30 -3.27
N PHE A 40 7.29 -0.42 -4.25
CA PHE A 40 8.40 0.52 -4.29
C PHE A 40 7.92 1.94 -4.00
N ALA A 41 8.60 2.60 -3.07
CA ALA A 41 8.42 4.02 -2.79
C ALA A 41 9.80 4.68 -2.76
N ASN A 42 9.98 5.70 -3.60
CA ASN A 42 11.23 6.47 -3.74
C ASN A 42 12.46 5.58 -4.00
N GLY A 43 12.28 4.49 -4.76
CA GLY A 43 13.35 3.52 -5.04
C GLY A 43 13.62 2.52 -3.91
N HIS A 44 13.00 2.68 -2.75
CA HIS A 44 13.10 1.73 -1.63
C HIS A 44 12.05 0.64 -1.76
N PHE A 45 12.45 -0.60 -1.46
CA PHE A 45 11.52 -1.72 -1.40
C PHE A 45 10.82 -1.72 -0.04
N ILE A 46 9.52 -1.47 -0.05
CA ILE A 46 8.70 -1.33 1.15
C ILE A 46 7.90 -2.60 1.37
N LEU A 47 7.90 -3.06 2.61
CA LEU A 47 7.09 -4.14 3.11
C LEU A 47 6.13 -3.59 4.17
N VAL A 48 4.84 -3.93 4.04
CA VAL A 48 3.82 -3.62 5.03
C VAL A 48 3.24 -4.91 5.57
N GLU A 49 3.24 -5.04 6.89
CA GLU A 49 2.73 -6.20 7.61
C GLU A 49 1.47 -5.81 8.38
N ALA A 50 0.37 -6.53 8.13
CA ALA A 50 -0.85 -6.49 8.91
C ALA A 50 -0.79 -7.54 10.02
N VAL A 51 -0.68 -7.08 11.27
CA VAL A 51 -0.46 -7.92 12.44
C VAL A 51 -1.78 -8.18 13.16
N GLY A 52 -2.03 -9.41 13.58
CA GLY A 52 -3.25 -9.85 14.25
C GLY A 52 -3.88 -11.05 13.53
N ILE A 53 -5.18 -11.00 13.34
CA ILE A 53 -5.95 -11.99 12.58
C ILE A 53 -6.92 -11.26 11.64
N VAL A 54 -7.45 -11.97 10.63
CA VAL A 54 -8.34 -11.40 9.59
C VAL A 54 -9.59 -10.71 10.16
N VAL A 55 -10.03 -11.08 11.36
CA VAL A 55 -11.19 -10.45 12.04
C VAL A 55 -10.77 -9.40 13.08
N ASN A 56 -9.47 -9.24 13.35
CA ASN A 56 -8.96 -8.32 14.35
C ASN A 56 -7.52 -7.87 14.01
N LEU A 57 -7.43 -6.81 13.22
CA LEU A 57 -6.18 -6.10 12.95
C LEU A 57 -5.69 -5.43 14.25
N LYS A 58 -4.53 -5.84 14.76
CA LYS A 58 -3.92 -5.24 15.95
C LYS A 58 -3.11 -4.00 15.63
N THR A 59 -2.28 -4.09 14.59
CA THR A 59 -1.40 -3.01 14.17
C THR A 59 -0.97 -3.22 12.72
N VAL A 60 -0.38 -2.18 12.13
CA VAL A 60 0.27 -2.25 10.82
C VAL A 60 1.70 -1.76 10.98
N LYS A 61 2.66 -2.57 10.53
CA LYS A 61 4.08 -2.23 10.56
C LYS A 61 4.59 -2.02 9.15
N MET A 62 5.46 -1.03 8.99
CA MET A 62 6.09 -0.69 7.73
C MET A 62 7.60 -0.82 7.86
N TRP A 63 8.18 -1.49 6.88
CA TRP A 63 9.59 -1.82 6.84
C TRP A 63 10.19 -1.41 5.51
N GLU A 64 11.41 -0.92 5.57
CA GLU A 64 12.30 -0.83 4.41
C GLU A 64 13.10 -2.13 4.32
N VAL A 65 13.08 -2.76 3.15
CA VAL A 65 13.76 -4.01 2.87
C VAL A 65 14.95 -3.74 1.95
N ASN A 66 16.07 -4.40 2.21
CA ASN A 66 17.18 -4.39 1.26
C ASN A 66 16.71 -5.01 -0.07
N GLY A 67 16.56 -4.20 -1.11
CA GLY A 67 16.02 -4.64 -2.41
C GLY A 67 16.93 -5.58 -3.20
N VAL A 68 18.19 -5.76 -2.79
CA VAL A 68 19.16 -6.65 -3.42
C VAL A 68 19.18 -8.00 -2.73
N SER A 69 19.39 -8.03 -1.41
CA SER A 69 19.48 -9.30 -0.67
C SER A 69 18.14 -9.83 -0.17
N LEU A 70 17.14 -8.97 0.02
CA LEU A 70 15.83 -9.29 0.63
C LEU A 70 15.92 -9.88 2.06
N GLU A 71 17.09 -9.86 2.70
CA GLU A 71 17.33 -10.48 4.01
C GLU A 71 17.25 -9.50 5.19
N CYS A 72 17.40 -8.19 4.95
CA CYS A 72 17.46 -7.19 6.02
C CYS A 72 16.21 -6.30 6.06
N LYS A 73 15.53 -6.36 7.21
CA LYS A 73 14.39 -5.56 7.68
C LYS A 73 14.74 -4.28 8.46
N LYS A 74 14.47 -3.05 8.02
CA LYS A 74 14.49 -1.85 8.90
C LYS A 74 13.08 -1.36 9.18
N LEU A 75 12.67 -1.32 10.45
CA LEU A 75 11.37 -0.73 10.82
C LEU A 75 11.43 0.78 10.59
N ILE A 76 10.56 1.28 9.71
CA ILE A 76 10.44 2.71 9.40
C ILE A 76 9.16 3.31 10.01
N GLY A 77 8.24 2.46 10.45
CA GLY A 77 7.26 2.88 11.43
C GLY A 77 6.13 1.89 11.70
N GLU A 78 5.55 2.02 12.89
CA GLU A 78 4.34 1.33 13.30
C GLU A 78 3.14 2.28 13.34
N MET A 79 1.98 1.81 12.86
CA MET A 79 0.76 2.61 12.76
C MET A 79 0.16 2.86 14.15
N PRO A 80 -0.13 4.12 14.53
CA PRO A 80 -0.76 4.44 15.80
C PRO A 80 -2.18 3.84 15.91
N PRO A 81 -2.66 3.47 17.12
CA PRO A 81 -3.95 2.82 17.30
C PRO A 81 -5.13 3.56 16.66
N ALA A 82 -5.16 4.89 16.77
CA ALA A 82 -6.22 5.71 16.18
C ALA A 82 -6.29 5.60 14.64
N MET A 83 -5.17 5.37 13.96
CA MET A 83 -5.14 5.12 12.51
C MET A 83 -5.50 3.66 12.16
N VAL A 84 -5.13 2.71 13.03
CA VAL A 84 -5.54 1.32 12.87
C VAL A 84 -7.06 1.20 12.91
N GLU A 85 -7.73 1.89 13.84
CA GLU A 85 -9.20 1.92 13.92
C GLU A 85 -9.84 2.53 12.67
N LYS A 86 -9.28 3.64 12.16
CA LYS A 86 -9.71 4.21 10.87
C LYS A 86 -9.57 3.23 9.71
N LEU A 87 -8.48 2.46 9.69
CA LEU A 87 -8.22 1.47 8.65
C LEU A 87 -9.14 0.24 8.76
N LYS A 88 -9.54 -0.17 9.96
CA LYS A 88 -10.53 -1.24 10.16
C LYS A 88 -11.88 -0.85 9.53
N GLY A 89 -12.31 0.38 9.80
CA GLY A 89 -13.62 0.88 9.39
C GLY A 89 -14.75 0.36 10.27
N GLU A 90 -15.97 0.44 9.76
CA GLU A 90 -17.20 0.08 10.49
C GLU A 90 -17.54 -1.41 10.45
N THR A 91 -16.84 -2.20 9.64
CA THR A 91 -17.10 -3.65 9.50
C THR A 91 -16.16 -4.48 10.35
N ASP A 92 -16.68 -5.48 11.06
CA ASP A 92 -15.90 -6.47 11.83
C ASP A 92 -14.95 -7.31 10.94
N TRP A 93 -15.15 -7.26 9.63
CA TRP A 93 -14.25 -7.89 8.67
C TRP A 93 -13.14 -6.90 8.34
N THR A 94 -11.92 -7.16 8.83
CA THR A 94 -10.73 -6.50 8.30
C THR A 94 -10.40 -7.14 6.95
N GLY A 95 -11.25 -6.80 6.01
CA GLY A 95 -11.01 -6.93 4.59
C GLY A 95 -9.57 -6.57 4.27
N THR A 96 -8.87 -7.46 3.55
CA THR A 96 -7.41 -7.43 3.53
C THR A 96 -6.88 -6.04 3.17
N VAL A 97 -6.03 -5.49 4.05
CA VAL A 97 -5.37 -4.19 3.83
C VAL A 97 -4.67 -4.24 2.47
N SER A 98 -4.88 -3.24 1.64
CA SER A 98 -4.27 -3.12 0.33
C SER A 98 -3.41 -1.88 0.27
N MET A 99 -2.41 -1.93 -0.61
CA MET A 99 -1.35 -0.94 -0.68
C MET A 99 -1.18 -0.43 -2.10
N SER A 100 -0.89 0.86 -2.23
CA SER A 100 -0.37 1.46 -3.45
C SER A 100 0.78 2.39 -3.10
N CYS A 101 1.83 2.40 -3.92
CA CYS A 101 3.01 3.21 -3.68
C CYS A 101 3.30 4.11 -4.88
N MET A 102 3.71 5.35 -4.62
CA MET A 102 4.17 6.28 -5.66
C MET A 102 5.03 7.37 -5.03
N ARG A 103 6.17 7.67 -5.66
CA ARG A 103 7.20 8.54 -5.06
C ARG A 103 7.46 8.10 -3.60
N ASP A 104 7.49 9.02 -2.67
CA ASP A 104 7.65 8.89 -1.24
C ASP A 104 6.37 8.49 -0.49
N MET A 105 5.26 8.19 -1.19
CA MET A 105 3.98 7.89 -0.57
C MET A 105 3.63 6.40 -0.62
N VAL A 106 3.14 5.89 0.50
CA VAL A 106 2.49 4.58 0.65
C VAL A 106 1.06 4.82 1.10
N CYS A 107 0.10 4.45 0.26
CA CYS A 107 -1.33 4.55 0.53
C CYS A 107 -1.86 3.20 1.00
N LEU A 108 -2.52 3.16 2.15
CA LEU A 108 -3.14 1.96 2.71
C LEU A 108 -4.65 2.15 2.81
N HIS A 109 -5.39 1.10 2.47
CA HIS A 109 -6.85 1.09 2.58
C HIS A 109 -7.35 -0.29 2.92
N ASN A 110 -8.50 -0.35 3.57
CA ASN A 110 -9.28 -1.57 3.63
C ASN A 110 -10.03 -1.70 2.29
N THR A 111 -10.06 -2.91 1.75
CA THR A 111 -10.73 -3.18 0.47
C THR A 111 -12.25 -3.30 0.62
N TRP A 112 -12.72 -3.44 1.86
CA TRP A 112 -14.12 -3.67 2.23
C TRP A 112 -14.74 -2.50 2.98
N SER A 113 -13.95 -1.78 3.78
CA SER A 113 -14.30 -0.47 4.34
C SER A 113 -13.72 0.63 3.45
N ARG A 114 -14.56 1.57 3.03
CA ARG A 114 -14.23 2.52 1.95
C ARG A 114 -14.01 3.93 2.44
N GLU A 115 -14.24 4.17 3.74
CA GLU A 115 -14.45 5.48 4.32
C GLU A 115 -13.14 6.25 4.54
N GLU A 116 -12.02 5.56 4.75
CA GLU A 116 -10.73 6.16 5.07
C GLU A 116 -9.59 5.57 4.25
N LEU A 117 -8.72 6.47 3.80
CA LEU A 117 -7.44 6.20 3.18
C LEU A 117 -6.34 6.61 4.15
N ILE A 118 -5.44 5.71 4.51
CA ILE A 118 -4.26 6.07 5.31
C ILE A 118 -3.12 6.41 4.37
N LEU A 119 -2.51 7.57 4.60
CA LEU A 119 -1.38 8.08 3.83
C LEU A 119 -0.12 8.01 4.69
N CYS A 120 0.91 7.38 4.17
CA CYS A 120 2.20 7.22 4.83
C CYS A 120 3.29 7.81 3.91
N GLU A 121 3.82 8.97 4.29
CA GLU A 121 4.90 9.66 3.58
C GLU A 121 6.25 9.28 4.20
N LEU A 122 7.18 8.87 3.36
CA LEU A 122 8.54 8.48 3.74
C LEU A 122 9.42 9.73 3.86
N VAL A 123 9.81 10.08 5.08
CA VAL A 123 10.61 11.28 5.37
C VAL A 123 11.69 10.95 6.40
N ASP A 124 12.93 11.36 6.14
CA ASP A 124 14.09 11.23 7.04
C ASP A 124 14.30 9.83 7.63
N GLY A 125 14.01 8.79 6.84
CA GLY A 125 14.14 7.38 7.26
C GLY A 125 13.05 6.88 8.22
N GLY A 126 11.98 7.66 8.40
CA GLY A 126 10.77 7.30 9.11
C GLY A 126 9.51 7.46 8.23
N CYS A 127 8.37 7.60 8.88
CA CYS A 127 7.08 7.69 8.21
C CYS A 127 6.17 8.74 8.87
N ARG A 128 5.90 9.84 8.15
CA ARG A 128 4.85 10.81 8.50
C ARG A 128 3.51 10.26 8.02
N ARG A 129 2.46 10.44 8.80
CA ARG A 129 1.18 9.81 8.51
C ARG A 129 0.01 10.78 8.58
N GLY A 130 -0.96 10.52 7.72
CA GLY A 130 -2.25 11.20 7.70
C GLY A 130 -3.36 10.24 7.31
N SER A 131 -4.60 10.73 7.33
CA SER A 131 -5.71 10.01 6.75
C SER A 131 -6.58 10.97 5.94
N VAL A 132 -7.22 10.44 4.90
CA VAL A 132 -8.13 11.15 4.04
C VAL A 132 -9.44 10.38 4.00
N ARG A 133 -10.52 11.07 4.39
CA ARG A 133 -11.86 10.52 4.30
C ARG A 133 -12.33 10.48 2.86
N ASN A 134 -12.83 9.33 2.42
CA ASN A 134 -13.50 9.19 1.14
C ASN A 134 -14.96 9.68 1.27
N THR A 135 -15.23 10.87 0.77
CA THR A 135 -16.56 11.51 0.87
C THR A 135 -17.59 10.91 -0.10
N VAL A 136 -17.16 10.13 -1.09
CA VAL A 136 -18.03 9.59 -2.15
C VAL A 136 -18.72 8.29 -1.73
N VAL A 137 -18.32 7.67 -0.61
CA VAL A 137 -18.86 6.38 -0.14
C VAL A 137 -20.37 6.41 0.13
N ASN A 138 -20.91 7.57 0.49
CA ASN A 138 -22.33 7.74 0.84
C ASN A 138 -23.23 8.17 -0.32
N ASP A 139 -22.71 8.26 -1.55
CA ASP A 139 -23.57 8.54 -2.69
C ASP A 139 -24.42 7.29 -3.00
N GLY A 140 -25.73 7.47 -3.23
CA GLY A 140 -26.74 6.39 -3.30
C GLY A 140 -26.44 5.31 -4.36
N THR A 141 -25.50 5.57 -5.26
CA THR A 141 -24.88 4.59 -6.15
C THR A 141 -23.75 3.86 -5.43
N ARG A 142 -24.10 2.84 -4.62
CA ARG A 142 -23.15 1.98 -3.89
C ARG A 142 -21.95 1.58 -4.78
N MET A 143 -20.77 2.17 -4.54
CA MET A 143 -19.51 1.65 -5.07
C MET A 143 -19.34 0.23 -4.54
N GLN A 144 -19.42 -0.79 -5.39
CA GLN A 144 -19.27 -2.19 -4.93
C GLN A 144 -17.81 -2.55 -4.63
N LYS A 145 -16.84 -1.85 -5.26
CA LYS A 145 -15.40 -2.06 -5.08
C LYS A 145 -14.70 -0.71 -5.02
N LEU A 146 -13.83 -0.54 -4.01
CA LEU A 146 -12.89 0.57 -3.96
C LEU A 146 -11.55 0.09 -4.55
N VAL A 147 -11.06 0.79 -5.56
CA VAL A 147 -9.70 0.60 -6.08
C VAL A 147 -8.97 1.91 -5.86
N VAL A 148 -7.87 1.83 -5.13
CA VAL A 148 -6.99 2.97 -4.89
C VAL A 148 -5.77 2.77 -5.76
N THR A 149 -5.33 3.85 -6.40
CA THR A 149 -4.05 3.92 -7.08
C THR A 149 -3.46 5.29 -6.82
N CYS A 150 -2.16 5.41 -7.02
CA CYS A 150 -1.43 6.65 -6.89
C CYS A 150 -0.54 6.83 -8.11
N SER A 151 -0.42 8.08 -8.57
CA SER A 151 0.37 8.43 -9.74
C SER A 151 1.12 9.72 -9.49
N ASN A 152 2.32 9.79 -10.05
CA ASN A 152 3.14 10.98 -9.98
C ASN A 152 2.72 11.92 -11.11
N VAL A 153 2.01 13.00 -10.77
CA VAL A 153 1.53 14.00 -11.73
C VAL A 153 2.13 15.36 -11.40
N GLY A 154 2.86 15.96 -12.33
CA GLY A 154 3.39 17.31 -12.20
C GLY A 154 2.54 18.37 -12.89
N LEU A 155 2.83 19.65 -12.61
CA LEU A 155 2.23 20.77 -13.35
C LEU A 155 2.41 20.66 -14.88
N PRO A 156 3.54 20.17 -15.43
CA PRO A 156 3.67 19.98 -16.87
C PRO A 156 2.68 18.95 -17.43
N ASP A 157 2.36 17.89 -16.67
CA ASP A 157 1.39 16.88 -17.08
C ASP A 157 -0.02 17.44 -17.09
N LEU A 158 -0.36 18.27 -16.10
CA LEU A 158 -1.64 18.98 -16.03
C LEU A 158 -1.83 19.94 -17.20
N HIS A 159 -0.80 20.73 -17.56
CA HIS A 159 -0.88 21.62 -18.72
C HIS A 159 -1.12 20.86 -20.04
N LYS A 160 -0.50 19.69 -20.22
CA LYS A 160 -0.78 18.84 -21.40
C LYS A 160 -2.25 18.41 -21.45
N VAL A 161 -2.83 18.05 -20.31
CA VAL A 161 -4.26 17.66 -20.24
C VAL A 161 -5.18 18.84 -20.56
N GLU A 162 -4.88 20.04 -20.07
CA GLU A 162 -5.66 21.24 -20.39
C GLU A 162 -5.60 21.58 -21.89
N GLN A 163 -4.42 21.52 -22.51
CA GLN A 163 -4.25 21.75 -23.94
C GLN A 163 -5.01 20.71 -24.78
N LEU A 164 -4.98 19.44 -24.37
CA LEU A 164 -5.75 18.37 -25.03
C LEU A 164 -7.27 18.53 -24.88
N ARG A 165 -7.75 19.13 -23.78
CA ARG A 165 -9.17 19.49 -23.63
C ARG A 165 -9.56 20.64 -24.54
N ALA A 166 -8.72 21.67 -24.66
CA ALA A 166 -8.95 22.78 -25.59
C ALA A 166 -9.02 22.32 -27.05
N LEU A 167 -8.28 21.27 -27.41
CA LEU A 167 -8.32 20.65 -28.74
C LEU A 167 -9.56 19.77 -29.01
N LYS A 168 -10.30 19.35 -27.98
CA LYS A 168 -11.53 18.55 -28.11
C LYS A 168 -12.81 19.39 -28.18
N VAL A 169 -12.70 20.71 -28.12
CA VAL A 169 -13.80 21.66 -28.36
C VAL A 169 -13.67 22.19 -29.79
N VAL A 170 -13.79 21.30 -30.78
CA VAL A 170 -14.03 21.62 -32.20
C VAL A 170 -14.93 20.54 -32.77
#